data_AF-A0A958EH43-F1
#
_entry.id   AF-A0A958EH43-F1
#
_cell.length_a   1.000
_cell.length_b   1.000
_cell.length_c   1.000
_cell.angle_alpha   90.00
_cell.angle_beta   90.00
_cell.angle_gamma   90.00
#
_symmetry.space_group_name_H-M   'P 1'
#
loop_
_entity.id
_entity.type
_entity.pdbx_description
1 polymer ?
#
loop_
_entity_poly.entity_id
_entity_poly.type
_entity_poly.pdbx_seq_one_letter_code
_entity_poly.pdbx_strand_id
1 'polypeptide(L)'
;MPNTFKFLPWSRDHWLSRKGNILPYDKAEHFIRETVLTIFGLVIWGPFPWLIIVLGFGIVYEIKDGFGSEGFSLKDMIANFCGIAAGTGLVLGLRGLGA
;
A
#
# COMPACT_ATOMS: atom_id res chain seq x y z
N MET A 1 9.02 -2.64 -27.17
CA MET A 1 9.37 -3.96 -26.60
C MET A 1 8.26 -4.30 -25.62
N PRO A 2 7.70 -5.52 -25.59
CA PRO A 2 6.75 -5.87 -24.53
C PRO A 2 7.48 -5.68 -23.19
N ASN A 3 6.88 -4.94 -22.27
CA ASN A 3 7.44 -4.76 -20.93
C ASN A 3 7.45 -6.14 -20.28
N THR A 4 8.63 -6.75 -20.18
CA THR A 4 8.80 -7.98 -19.44
C THR A 4 8.61 -7.67 -17.96
N PHE A 5 7.83 -8.50 -17.27
CA PHE A 5 7.60 -8.31 -15.84
C PHE A 5 8.93 -8.37 -15.09
N LYS A 6 9.26 -7.30 -14.37
CA LYS A 6 10.50 -7.13 -13.63
C LYS A 6 10.20 -7.25 -12.14
N PHE A 7 10.79 -8.25 -11.52
CA PHE A 7 10.79 -8.40 -10.06
C PHE A 7 12.02 -7.71 -9.46
N LEU A 8 11.83 -6.88 -8.43
CA LEU A 8 12.93 -6.27 -7.69
C LEU A 8 13.39 -7.22 -6.58
N PRO A 9 14.64 -7.72 -6.63
CA PRO A 9 15.13 -8.65 -5.60
C PRO A 9 15.14 -8.00 -4.22
N TRP A 10 14.77 -8.76 -3.19
CA TRP A 10 14.72 -8.30 -1.80
C TRP A 10 16.00 -7.59 -1.31
N SER A 11 17.17 -8.04 -1.77
CA SER A 11 18.48 -7.46 -1.40
C SER A 11 18.77 -6.11 -2.05
N ARG A 12 18.13 -5.80 -3.18
CA ARG A 12 18.29 -4.54 -3.93
C ARG A 12 17.18 -3.53 -3.66
N ASP A 13 16.17 -3.96 -2.92
CA ASP A 13 15.05 -3.14 -2.48
C ASP A 13 15.36 -2.58 -1.10
N HIS A 14 15.32 -1.27 -0.91
CA HIS A 14 15.71 -0.64 0.35
C HIS A 14 14.50 -0.04 1.06
N TRP A 15 14.35 -0.34 2.36
CA TRP A 15 13.27 0.23 3.18
C TRP A 15 13.30 1.76 3.23
N LEU A 16 14.48 2.36 3.13
CA LEU A 16 14.69 3.82 3.10
C LEU A 16 14.97 4.33 1.69
N SER A 17 14.42 3.66 0.67
CA SER A 17 14.51 4.10 -0.73
C SER A 17 13.94 5.52 -0.86
N ARG A 18 14.71 6.42 -1.49
CA ARG A 18 14.31 7.81 -1.73
C ARG A 18 13.67 8.06 -3.10
N LYS A 19 13.02 7.03 -3.63
CA LYS A 19 12.40 7.04 -4.96
C LYS A 19 10.89 7.30 -4.93
N GLY A 20 10.34 7.74 -3.80
CA GLY A 20 8.93 8.07 -3.72
C GLY A 20 8.57 9.29 -4.58
N ASN A 21 7.32 9.32 -5.03
CA ASN A 21 6.82 10.29 -6.00
C ASN A 21 6.27 11.55 -5.31
N ILE A 22 5.64 11.39 -4.15
CA ILE A 22 5.05 12.45 -3.32
C ILE A 22 5.95 12.72 -2.12
N LEU A 23 6.46 11.67 -1.49
CA LEU A 23 7.37 11.76 -0.35
C LEU A 23 8.74 11.22 -0.74
N PRO A 24 9.84 11.75 -0.16
CA PRO A 24 11.19 11.28 -0.45
C PRO A 24 11.48 9.90 0.16
N TYR A 25 10.46 9.13 0.56
CA TYR A 25 10.56 7.81 1.15
C TYR A 25 9.47 6.92 0.55
N ASP A 26 9.90 6.07 -0.38
CA ASP A 26 9.07 5.18 -1.19
C ASP A 26 8.14 4.32 -0.31
N LYS A 27 8.70 3.55 0.62
CA LYS A 27 7.91 2.66 1.49
C LYS A 27 6.98 3.43 2.44
N ALA A 28 7.39 4.62 2.85
CA ALA A 28 6.56 5.48 3.69
C ALA A 28 5.37 6.03 2.90
N GLU A 29 5.56 6.36 1.63
CA GLU A 29 4.49 6.78 0.73
C GLU A 29 3.46 5.67 0.53
N HIS A 30 3.92 4.44 0.24
CA HIS A 30 3.06 3.26 0.15
C HIS A 30 2.25 3.04 1.45
N PHE A 31 2.93 3.06 2.60
CA PHE A 31 2.28 2.94 3.91
C PHE A 31 1.21 4.02 4.12
N ILE A 32 1.57 5.30 3.96
CA ILE A 32 0.69 6.44 4.22
C ILE A 32 -0.50 6.43 3.26
N ARG A 33 -0.27 6.19 1.96
CA ARG A 33 -1.33 6.14 0.95
C ARG A 33 -2.38 5.10 1.33
N GLU A 34 -1.96 3.87 1.64
CA GLU A 34 -2.89 2.81 1.97
C GLU A 34 -3.57 3.03 3.34
N THR A 35 -2.88 3.61 4.32
CA THR A 35 -3.50 4.03 5.59
C THR A 35 -4.62 5.03 5.35
N VAL A 36 -4.37 6.08 4.56
CA VAL A 36 -5.34 7.13 4.28
C VAL A 36 -6.53 6.56 3.49
N LEU A 37 -6.28 5.81 2.41
CA LEU A 37 -7.35 5.15 1.64
C LEU A 37 -8.20 4.22 2.52
N THR A 38 -7.55 3.43 3.38
CA THR A 38 -8.25 2.53 4.30
C THR A 38 -9.14 3.31 5.26
N ILE A 39 -8.63 4.36 5.91
CA ILE A 39 -9.41 5.18 6.85
C ILE A 39 -10.64 5.75 6.15
N PHE A 40 -10.47 6.40 4.99
CA PHE A 40 -11.57 7.03 4.27
C PHE A 40 -12.66 6.03 3.91
N GLY A 41 -12.31 4.91 3.27
CA GLY A 41 -13.35 3.99 2.86
C GLY A 41 -13.96 3.19 4.01
N LEU A 42 -13.22 2.95 5.11
CA LEU A 42 -13.84 2.38 6.32
C LEU A 42 -14.85 3.34 6.96
N VAL A 43 -14.54 4.64 7.00
CA VAL A 43 -15.43 5.67 7.54
C VAL A 43 -16.67 5.83 6.67
N ILE A 44 -16.53 5.87 5.34
CA ILE A 44 -17.62 6.15 4.40
C ILE A 44 -18.46 4.90 4.09
N TRP A 45 -17.82 3.76 3.84
CA TRP A 45 -18.47 2.55 3.33
C TRP A 45 -18.48 1.37 4.31
N GLY A 46 -17.75 1.46 5.42
CA GLY A 46 -17.63 0.36 6.37
C GLY A 46 -16.61 -0.71 5.95
N PRO A 47 -16.43 -1.78 6.76
CA PRO A 47 -15.37 -2.77 6.58
C PRO A 47 -15.53 -3.63 5.32
N PHE A 48 -16.75 -4.06 5.02
CA PHE A 48 -17.06 -4.83 3.83
C PHE A 48 -17.88 -3.97 2.87
N PRO A 49 -17.53 -3.89 1.57
CA PRO A 49 -16.47 -4.62 0.86
C PRO A 49 -15.11 -3.89 0.82
N TRP A 50 -14.96 -2.74 1.51
CA TRP A 50 -13.84 -1.83 1.30
C TRP A 50 -12.45 -2.45 1.52
N LEU A 51 -12.29 -3.30 2.54
CA LEU A 51 -11.00 -3.95 2.80
C LEU A 51 -10.52 -4.82 1.62
N ILE A 52 -11.44 -5.48 0.91
CA ILE A 52 -11.11 -6.27 -0.28
C ILE A 52 -10.61 -5.37 -1.40
N ILE A 53 -11.26 -4.21 -1.56
CA ILE A 53 -10.93 -3.24 -2.61
C ILE A 53 -9.54 -2.66 -2.37
N VAL A 54 -9.23 -2.21 -1.15
CA VAL A 54 -7.93 -1.58 -0.85
C VAL A 54 -6.79 -2.60 -0.88
N LEU A 55 -7.01 -3.84 -0.40
CA LEU A 55 -6.05 -4.94 -0.55
C LEU A 55 -5.78 -5.27 -2.03
N GLY A 56 -6.83 -5.36 -2.84
CA GLY A 56 -6.73 -5.58 -4.27
C GLY A 56 -5.99 -4.45 -4.97
N PHE A 57 -6.27 -3.20 -4.60
CA PHE A 57 -5.61 -2.03 -5.15
C PHE A 57 -4.09 -2.07 -4.90
N GLY A 58 -3.65 -2.33 -3.67
CA GLY A 58 -2.23 -2.43 -3.35
C GLY A 58 -1.51 -3.50 -4.18
N ILE A 59 -2.12 -4.67 -4.38
CA ILE A 59 -1.54 -5.74 -5.22
C ILE A 59 -1.49 -5.34 -6.70
N VAL A 60 -2.58 -4.79 -7.23
CA VAL A 60 -2.66 -4.36 -8.64
C VAL A 60 -1.65 -3.25 -8.93
N TYR A 61 -1.45 -2.33 -7.97
CA TYR A 61 -0.46 -1.27 -8.08
C TYR A 61 0.96 -1.83 -8.25
N GLU A 62 1.37 -2.76 -7.39
CA GLU A 62 2.68 -3.44 -7.50
C GLU A 62 2.83 -4.24 -8.80
N ILE A 63 1.76 -4.90 -9.25
CA ILE A 63 1.77 -5.63 -10.53
C ILE A 63 2.02 -4.64 -11.68
N LYS A 64 1.35 -3.49 -11.67
CA LYS A 64 1.54 -2.43 -12.67
C LYS A 64 2.98 -1.89 -12.63
N ASP A 65 3.59 -1.73 -11.47
CA ASP A 65 5.00 -1.32 -11.35
C ASP A 65 5.98 -2.42 -11.79
N GLY A 66 5.59 -3.69 -11.63
CA GLY A 66 6.27 -4.85 -12.22
C GLY A 66 6.36 -4.81 -13.74
N PHE A 67 5.36 -4.25 -14.43
CA PHE A 67 5.43 -3.99 -15.87
C PHE A 67 6.04 -2.61 -16.20
N GLY A 68 6.47 -1.84 -15.20
CA GLY A 68 7.09 -0.53 -15.32
C GLY A 68 8.62 -0.55 -15.16
N SER A 69 9.21 0.64 -15.09
CA SER A 69 10.65 0.82 -14.85
C SER A 69 11.08 0.51 -13.42
N GLU A 70 10.16 0.69 -12.47
CA GLU A 70 10.37 0.57 -11.03
C GLU A 70 10.56 -0.90 -10.62
N GLY A 71 9.69 -1.78 -11.14
CA GLY A 71 9.70 -3.22 -10.86
C GLY A 71 8.87 -3.56 -9.62
N PHE A 72 8.36 -4.79 -9.58
CA PHE A 72 7.54 -5.28 -8.47
C PHE A 72 8.40 -5.42 -7.21
N SER A 73 8.01 -4.78 -6.12
CA SER A 73 8.72 -4.82 -4.84
C SER A 73 7.89 -5.54 -3.77
N LEU A 74 8.50 -6.58 -3.18
CA LEU A 74 7.88 -7.24 -2.04
C LEU A 74 7.82 -6.31 -0.80
N LYS A 75 8.76 -5.38 -0.63
CA LYS A 75 8.74 -4.44 0.51
C LYS A 75 7.69 -3.35 0.33
N ASP A 76 7.42 -2.90 -0.90
CA ASP A 76 6.28 -2.02 -1.19
C ASP A 76 4.96 -2.73 -0.91
N MET A 77 4.83 -3.98 -1.35
CA MET A 77 3.65 -4.80 -1.03
C MET A 77 3.46 -4.95 0.49
N ILE A 78 4.53 -5.18 1.25
CA ILE A 78 4.47 -5.21 2.73
C ILE A 78 4.08 -3.85 3.29
N ALA A 79 4.66 -2.75 2.79
CA ALA A 79 4.32 -1.40 3.23
C ALA A 79 2.84 -1.07 2.99
N ASN A 80 2.29 -1.47 1.84
CA ASN A 80 0.87 -1.38 1.52
C ASN A 80 0.02 -2.11 2.58
N PHE A 81 0.34 -3.38 2.88
CA PHE A 81 -0.40 -4.16 3.88
C PHE A 81 -0.29 -3.59 5.29
N CYS A 82 0.89 -3.11 5.69
CA CYS A 82 1.06 -2.41 6.96
C CYS A 82 0.21 -1.16 7.04
N GLY A 83 0.09 -0.40 5.94
CA GLY A 83 -0.75 0.78 5.85
C GLY A 83 -2.24 0.45 6.06
N ILE A 84 -2.73 -0.61 5.40
CA ILE A 84 -4.10 -1.11 5.55
C ILE A 84 -4.37 -1.57 6.99
N ALA A 85 -3.45 -2.33 7.58
CA ALA A 85 -3.58 -2.79 8.97
C ALA A 85 -3.65 -1.61 9.96
N ALA A 86 -2.79 -0.60 9.78
CA ALA A 86 -2.79 0.60 10.61
C ALA A 86 -4.10 1.39 10.47
N GLY A 87 -4.57 1.62 9.25
CA GLY A 87 -5.84 2.32 9.00
C GLY A 87 -7.05 1.58 9.58
N THR A 88 -7.07 0.25 9.44
CA THR A 88 -8.11 -0.62 10.01
C THR A 88 -8.11 -0.57 11.52
N GLY A 89 -6.94 -0.73 12.14
CA GLY A 89 -6.78 -0.70 13.59
C GLY A 89 -7.23 0.63 14.18
N LEU A 90 -6.89 1.74 13.53
CA LEU A 90 -7.32 3.08 13.97
C LEU A 90 -8.84 3.23 13.93
N VAL A 91 -9.49 2.96 12.79
CA VAL A 91 -10.93 3.19 12.64
C VAL A 91 -11.75 2.25 13.53
N LEU A 92 -11.42 0.96 13.55
CA LEU A 92 -12.15 0.01 14.39
C LEU A 92 -11.87 0.23 15.88
N GLY A 93 -10.66 0.65 16.24
CA GLY A 93 -10.32 1.06 17.60
C GLY A 93 -11.16 2.24 18.08
N LEU A 94 -11.25 3.30 17.27
CA LEU A 94 -12.09 4.47 17.58
C LEU A 94 -13.57 4.11 17.71
N ARG A 95 -14.10 3.28 16.80
CA ARG A 95 -15.48 2.78 16.91
C ARG A 95 -15.71 1.96 18.17
N GLY A 96 -14.74 1.14 18.57
CA GLY A 96 -14.79 0.37 19.83
C GLY A 96 -14.81 1.26 21.08
N LEU A 97 -14.29 2.48 20.98
CA LEU A 97 -14.33 3.50 22.05
C LEU A 97 -15.61 4.36 22.03
N GLY A 98 -16.52 4.12 21.07
CA GLY A 98 -17.77 4.89 20.93
C GLY A 98 -17.61 6.28 20.31
N ALA A 99 -16.50 6.52 19.61
CA ALA A 99 -16.24 7.75 18.85
C ALA A 99 -16.87 7.73 17.45
#